data_AF-A0A1G2RL21-F1
#
_entry.id   AF-A0A1G2RL21-F1
#
_cell.length_a   1.000
_cell.length_b   1.000
_cell.length_c   1.000
_cell.angle_alpha   90.00
_cell.angle_beta   90.00
_cell.angle_gamma   90.00
#
_symmetry.space_group_name_H-M   'P 1'
#
loop_
_entity.id
_entity.type
_entity.pdbx_description
1 polymer ?
#
loop_
_entity_poly.entity_id
_entity_poly.type
_entity_poly.pdbx_seq_one_letter_code
_entity_poly.pdbx_strand_id
1 'polypeptide(L)'
;MDNKEDALATRDTKIIHNLFPEDLQAEIVRILLLARTSGKKEVPLSDMRYLLDRGETAPVRVLASSQEILRAIEELERVGIVILKKGFLRFPG
;
A
#
# COMPACT_ATOMS: atom_id res chain seq x y z
N MET A 1 22.11 36.63 -12.47
CA MET A 1 21.62 35.27 -12.77
C MET A 1 21.84 34.48 -11.49
N ASP A 2 20.87 34.51 -10.59
CA ASP A 2 20.92 33.82 -9.31
C ASP A 2 20.36 32.42 -9.50
N ASN A 3 21.26 31.45 -9.58
CA ASN A 3 20.95 30.04 -9.67
C ASN A 3 21.52 29.38 -8.41
N LYS A 4 20.68 29.24 -7.38
CA LYS A 4 20.87 28.29 -6.29
C LYS A 4 19.48 27.74 -6.00
N GLU A 5 19.17 26.69 -6.75
CA GLU A 5 19.02 25.36 -6.15
C GLU A 5 17.77 25.33 -5.28
N ASP A 6 16.68 25.02 -5.96
CA ASP A 6 15.53 24.39 -5.34
C ASP A 6 16.03 23.27 -4.43
N ALA A 7 16.05 23.55 -3.13
CA ALA A 7 16.06 22.53 -2.11
C ALA A 7 14.69 21.82 -2.15
N LEU A 8 14.48 21.07 -3.24
CA LEU A 8 13.47 20.02 -3.29
C LEU A 8 13.82 19.10 -2.13
N ALA A 9 13.01 19.20 -1.08
CA ALA A 9 12.97 18.25 0.01
C ALA A 9 12.82 16.85 -0.58
N THR A 10 13.95 16.18 -0.79
CA THR A 10 14.03 14.74 -0.96
C THR A 10 13.53 14.16 0.35
N ARG A 11 12.21 13.98 0.44
CA ARG A 11 11.59 13.16 1.47
C ARG A 11 12.27 11.80 1.37
N ASP A 12 13.18 11.54 2.31
CA ASP A 12 13.91 10.29 2.47
C ASP A 12 12.92 9.13 2.56
N THR A 13 12.55 8.61 1.40
CA THR A 13 11.65 7.49 1.29
C THR A 13 12.52 6.27 1.51
N LYS A 14 12.45 5.69 2.71
CA LYS A 14 13.25 4.52 3.06
C LYS A 14 12.75 3.35 2.22
N ILE A 15 13.57 2.83 1.32
CA ILE A 15 13.24 1.62 0.56
C ILE A 15 13.59 0.42 1.44
N ILE A 16 12.60 -0.39 1.81
CA ILE A 16 12.81 -1.63 2.57
C ILE A 16 12.73 -2.80 1.58
N HIS A 17 13.86 -3.49 1.40
CA HIS A 17 14.02 -4.53 0.38
C HIS A 17 13.59 -5.94 0.79
N ASN A 18 13.12 -6.12 2.03
CA ASN A 18 12.54 -7.37 2.53
C ASN A 18 11.48 -6.99 3.57
N LEU A 19 10.21 -7.06 3.21
CA LEU A 19 9.15 -6.93 4.20
C LEU A 19 8.95 -8.28 4.85
N PHE A 20 8.87 -8.26 6.18
CA PHE A 20 8.22 -9.38 6.85
C PHE A 20 6.76 -9.44 6.34
N PRO A 21 6.18 -10.64 6.20
CA PRO A 21 4.79 -10.78 5.73
C PRO A 21 3.80 -9.85 6.46
N GLU A 22 4.02 -9.64 7.75
CA GLU A 22 3.24 -8.76 8.62
C GLU A 22 3.34 -7.28 8.23
N ASP A 23 4.50 -6.82 7.77
CA ASP A 23 4.68 -5.43 7.33
C ASP A 23 3.92 -5.17 6.03
N LEU A 24 3.92 -6.15 5.11
CA LEU A 24 3.14 -6.07 3.87
C LEU A 24 1.63 -6.06 4.16
N GLN A 25 1.17 -6.90 5.08
CA GLN A 25 -0.22 -6.90 5.55
C GLN A 25 -0.60 -5.54 6.16
N ALA A 26 0.24 -4.98 7.03
CA ALA A 26 0.01 -3.69 7.66
C ALA A 26 -0.10 -2.57 6.62
N GLU A 27 0.74 -2.60 5.59
CA GLU A 27 0.72 -1.61 4.51
C GLU A 27 -0.53 -1.73 3.64
N ILE A 28 -0.98 -2.95 3.33
CA ILE A 28 -2.26 -3.18 2.62
C ILE A 28 -3.43 -2.61 3.42
N VAL A 29 -3.48 -2.85 4.73
CA VAL A 29 -4.51 -2.29 5.62
C VAL A 29 -4.46 -0.77 5.62
N ARG A 30 -3.26 -0.18 5.69
CA ARG A 30 -3.04 1.27 5.65
C ARG A 30 -3.56 1.88 4.35
N ILE A 31 -3.26 1.27 3.20
CA ILE A 31 -3.75 1.70 1.89
C ILE A 31 -5.29 1.71 1.87
N LEU A 32 -5.94 0.67 2.38
CA LEU A 32 -7.40 0.61 2.47
C LEU A 32 -7.98 1.69 3.39
N LEU A 33 -7.33 1.98 4.53
CA LEU A 33 -7.75 3.06 5.43
C LEU A 33 -7.66 4.42 4.75
N LEU A 34 -6.59 4.68 4.00
CA LEU A 34 -6.43 5.91 3.24
C LEU A 34 -7.47 6.05 2.12
N ALA A 35 -7.78 4.96 1.42
CA ALA A 35 -8.85 4.94 0.45
C ALA A 35 -10.20 5.31 1.10
N ARG A 36 -10.51 4.72 2.28
CA ARG A 36 -11.72 5.01 3.05
C ARG A 36 -11.82 6.46 3.49
N THR A 37 -10.74 7.03 4.03
CA THR A 37 -10.70 8.45 4.43
C THR A 37 -10.86 9.40 3.24
N SER A 38 -10.45 8.96 2.03
CA SER A 38 -10.67 9.68 0.78
C SER A 38 -12.07 9.44 0.17
N GLY A 39 -12.98 8.77 0.88
CA GLY A 39 -14.35 8.48 0.44
C GLY A 39 -14.49 7.26 -0.47
N LYS A 40 -13.41 6.53 -0.77
CA LYS A 40 -13.46 5.30 -1.56
C LYS A 40 -13.86 4.13 -0.68
N LYS A 41 -14.85 3.34 -1.11
CA LYS A 41 -15.33 2.17 -0.36
C LYS A 41 -14.49 0.91 -0.59
N GLU A 42 -13.78 0.86 -1.71
CA GLU A 42 -13.02 -0.29 -2.16
C GLU A 42 -11.85 0.14 -3.05
N VAL A 43 -10.85 -0.73 -3.15
CA VAL A 43 -9.63 -0.54 -3.94
C VAL A 43 -9.49 -1.71 -4.91
N PRO A 44 -9.33 -1.47 -6.23
CA PRO A 44 -9.04 -2.55 -7.17
C PRO A 44 -7.75 -3.29 -6.80
N LEU A 45 -7.75 -4.61 -6.88
CA LEU A 45 -6.54 -5.42 -6.63
C LEU A 45 -5.40 -5.03 -7.59
N SER A 46 -5.72 -4.67 -8.83
CA SER A 46 -4.77 -4.17 -9.83
C SER A 46 -3.99 -2.94 -9.35
N ASP A 47 -4.63 -2.10 -8.55
CA ASP A 47 -4.07 -0.84 -8.10
C ASP A 47 -3.18 -1.05 -6.86
N MET A 48 -3.36 -2.16 -6.15
CA MET A 48 -2.66 -2.43 -4.89
C MET A 48 -1.14 -2.43 -5.06
N ARG A 49 -0.64 -3.11 -6.10
CA ARG A 49 0.81 -3.13 -6.39
C ARG A 49 1.35 -1.72 -6.64
N TYR A 50 0.65 -0.95 -7.46
CA TYR A 50 1.04 0.42 -7.76
C TYR A 50 1.05 1.31 -6.50
N LEU A 51 0.07 1.13 -5.62
CA LEU A 51 -0.04 1.88 -4.36
C LEU A 51 1.06 1.50 -3.36
N LEU A 52 1.44 0.22 -3.31
CA LEU A 52 2.57 -0.29 -2.51
C LEU A 52 3.93 0.22 -3.04
N ASP A 53 4.10 0.21 -4.36
CA ASP A 53 5.36 0.60 -5.02
C ASP A 53 5.64 2.11 -4.91
N ARG A 54 4.61 2.96 -5.02
CA ARG A 54 4.82 4.42 -5.06
C ARG A 54 5.17 5.00 -3.70
N GLY A 55 4.72 4.39 -2.60
CA GLY A 55 4.95 4.93 -1.26
C GLY A 55 4.46 6.37 -1.08
N GLU A 56 3.61 6.91 -1.99
CA GLU A 56 3.23 8.33 -2.03
C GLU A 56 2.51 8.79 -0.75
N THR A 57 2.06 7.84 0.05
CA THR A 57 1.40 8.09 1.33
C THR A 57 2.11 7.42 2.50
N ALA A 58 3.25 6.76 2.30
CA ALA A 58 3.97 5.98 3.32
C ALA A 58 5.45 6.42 3.44
N PRO A 59 6.04 6.32 4.64
CA PRO A 59 7.49 6.54 4.83
C PRO A 59 8.36 5.45 4.18
N VAL A 60 7.73 4.37 3.70
CA VAL A 60 8.40 3.17 3.18
C VAL A 60 7.86 2.82 1.81
N ARG A 61 8.77 2.58 0.85
CA ARG A 61 8.43 1.88 -0.40
C ARG A 61 8.48 0.38 -0.18
N VAL A 62 7.38 -0.28 -0.53
CA VAL A 62 7.20 -1.72 -0.40
C VAL A 62 7.42 -2.36 -1.76
N LEU A 63 8.54 -3.08 -1.91
CA LEU A 63 8.78 -3.93 -3.07
C LEU A 63 8.26 -5.33 -2.77
N ALA A 64 7.12 -5.69 -3.34
CA ALA A 64 6.50 -7.00 -3.19
C ALA A 64 6.05 -7.55 -4.55
N SER A 65 6.26 -8.84 -4.78
CA SER A 65 5.74 -9.55 -5.95
C SER A 65 4.21 -9.67 -5.87
N SER A 66 3.55 -9.89 -7.01
CA SER A 66 2.10 -10.12 -7.04
C SER A 66 1.69 -11.33 -6.18
N GLN A 67 2.55 -12.34 -6.04
CA GLN A 67 2.26 -13.53 -5.22
C GLN A 67 2.31 -13.21 -3.73
N GLU A 68 3.27 -12.39 -3.28
CA GLU A 68 3.36 -11.96 -1.88
C GLU A 68 2.17 -11.08 -1.50
N ILE A 69 1.76 -10.17 -2.39
CA ILE A 69 0.58 -9.33 -2.20
C ILE A 69 -0.68 -10.19 -2.07
N LEU A 70 -0.86 -11.16 -2.99
CA LEU A 70 -2.00 -12.08 -2.93
C LEU A 70 -2.02 -12.89 -1.64
N ARG A 71 -0.88 -13.46 -1.23
CA ARG A 71 -0.78 -14.21 0.02
C ARG A 71 -1.14 -13.37 1.23
N ALA A 72 -0.62 -12.13 1.31
CA ALA A 72 -0.94 -11.22 2.41
C ALA A 72 -2.45 -10.88 2.45
N ILE A 73 -3.08 -10.70 1.28
CA ILE A 73 -4.53 -10.46 1.19
C ILE A 73 -5.33 -11.68 1.64
N GLU A 74 -4.95 -12.88 1.19
CA GLU A 74 -5.60 -14.14 1.58
C GLU A 74 -5.50 -14.36 3.09
N GLU A 75 -4.35 -14.04 3.70
CA GLU A 75 -4.17 -14.13 5.15
C GLU A 75 -5.06 -13.13 5.90
N LEU A 76 -5.11 -11.87 5.44
CA LEU A 76 -5.98 -10.84 6.00
C LEU A 76 -7.48 -11.19 5.85
N GLU A 77 -7.87 -11.80 4.73
CA GLU A 77 -9.23 -12.26 4.47
C GLU A 77 -9.59 -13.44 5.37
N ARG A 78 -8.67 -14.39 5.55
CA ARG A 78 -8.83 -15.55 6.44
C ARG A 78 -9.09 -15.13 7.89
N VAL A 79 -8.49 -14.04 8.36
CA VAL A 79 -8.73 -13.50 9.71
C VAL A 79 -9.86 -12.46 9.76
N GLY A 80 -10.53 -12.19 8.63
CA GLY A 80 -11.70 -11.32 8.56
C GLY A 80 -11.40 -9.81 8.58
N ILE A 81 -10.16 -9.38 8.32
CA ILE A 81 -9.81 -7.96 8.28
C ILE A 81 -10.24 -7.32 6.95
N VAL A 82 -10.14 -8.04 5.84
CA VAL A 82 -10.49 -7.56 4.50
C VAL A 82 -11.40 -8.56 3.77
N ILE A 83 -12.03 -8.11 2.69
CA ILE A 83 -12.81 -8.94 1.77
C ILE A 83 -12.29 -8.67 0.36
N LEU A 84 -11.95 -9.74 -0.38
CA LEU A 84 -11.68 -9.68 -1.82
C LEU A 84 -12.92 -10.15 -2.59
N LYS A 85 -13.64 -9.23 -3.23
CA LYS A 85 -14.87 -9.56 -3.99
C LYS A 85 -14.81 -8.97 -5.39
N LYS A 86 -14.93 -9.84 -6.41
CA LYS A 86 -14.94 -9.43 -7.83
C LYS A 86 -13.72 -8.58 -8.25
N GLY A 87 -12.55 -8.83 -7.64
CA GLY A 87 -11.32 -8.07 -7.92
C GLY A 87 -11.16 -6.77 -7.13
N PHE A 88 -12.07 -6.47 -6.20
CA PHE A 88 -12.01 -5.30 -5.33
C PHE A 88 -11.76 -5.71 -3.88
N LEU A 89 -10.79 -5.05 -3.26
CA LEU A 89 -10.43 -5.21 -1.86
C LEU A 89 -11.11 -4.12 -1.02
N ARG A 90 -11.71 -4.50 0.10
CA ARG A 90 -12.39 -3.56 1.02
C ARG A 90 -12.44 -4.10 2.45
N PHE A 91 -12.74 -3.22 3.40
CA PHE A 91 -13.10 -3.66 4.75
C PHE A 91 -14.49 -4.32 4.76
N PRO A 92 -14.72 -5.30 5.63
CA PRO A 92 -16.07 -5.67 6.03
C PRO A 92 -16.78 -4.46 6.67
N GLY A 93 -17.93 -4.06 6.14
CA GLY A 93 -18.74 -2.95 6.70
C GLY A 93 -18.50 -1.60 6.04
#